data_AF-A0A5S3XVU1-F1
#
_entry.id   AF-A0A5S3XVU1-F1
#
_cell.length_a   1.000
_cell.length_b   1.000
_cell.length_c   1.000
_cell.angle_alpha   90.00
_cell.angle_beta   90.00
_cell.angle_gamma   90.00
#
_symmetry.space_group_name_H-M   'P 1'
#
loop_
_entity.id
_entity.type
_entity.pdbx_description
1 polymer ?
#
loop_
_entity_poly.entity_id
_entity_poly.type
_entity_poly.pdbx_seq_one_letter_code
_entity_poly.pdbx_strand_id
1 'polypeptide(L)'
;MEHINAFVVSYNKLFTAGASDFFFKYLMSFSGLLFMVFCLTIIKAYFKKTSFSHMCLVTFVTISYLSTDYLMALEYLREAGGFIDGIVNMYLMFSLFDSITALIIALLFPFIRKGKGYSDGSVITMCIFLINSVLHLILMLNYITQNSLNPFLGFFYSITVNINDLILLCAFLAPTFITKVKLLFTEKFLLRQSD
;
A
#
# COMPACT_ATOMS: atom_id res chain seq x y z
N MET A 1 8.37 29.81 1.20
CA MET A 1 9.42 28.77 1.26
C MET A 1 9.62 28.26 2.69
N GLU A 2 9.89 29.13 3.67
CA GLU A 2 10.07 28.70 5.08
C GLU A 2 8.88 27.95 5.67
N HIS A 3 7.65 28.42 5.46
CA HIS A 3 6.45 27.71 5.94
C HIS A 3 6.28 26.31 5.34
N ILE A 4 6.66 26.12 4.07
CA ILE A 4 6.60 24.83 3.39
C ILE A 4 7.65 23.89 3.97
N ASN A 5 8.89 24.37 4.16
CA ASN A 5 9.95 23.59 4.78
C ASN A 5 9.57 23.18 6.21
N ALA A 6 9.02 24.10 7.01
CA ALA A 6 8.60 23.83 8.38
C ALA A 6 7.48 22.78 8.43
N PHE A 7 6.51 22.86 7.50
CA PHE A 7 5.46 21.86 7.36
C PHE A 7 6.02 20.47 7.00
N VAL A 8 6.86 20.39 5.95
CA VAL A 8 7.48 19.13 5.49
C VAL A 8 8.29 18.46 6.61
N VAL A 9 9.11 19.24 7.32
CA VAL A 9 9.89 18.72 8.45
C VAL A 9 8.98 18.24 9.58
N SER A 10 7.95 19.00 9.92
CA SER A 10 7.01 18.63 10.99
C SER A 10 6.20 17.38 10.64
N TYR A 11 5.79 17.25 9.37
CA TYR A 11 5.08 16.07 8.89
C TYR A 11 5.95 14.80 9.02
N ASN A 12 7.21 14.84 8.56
CA ASN A 12 8.09 13.67 8.66
C ASN A 12 8.36 13.23 10.11
N LYS A 13 8.34 14.15 11.07
CA LYS A 13 8.47 13.79 12.50
C LYS A 13 7.35 12.85 12.98
N LEU A 14 6.16 12.91 12.38
CA LEU A 14 5.06 11.98 12.70
C LEU A 14 5.36 10.55 12.25
N PHE A 15 6.14 10.39 11.18
CA PHE A 15 6.50 9.10 10.58
C PHE A 15 7.91 8.63 10.98
N THR A 16 8.59 9.37 11.85
CA THR A 16 9.89 8.97 12.38
C THR A 16 9.69 7.98 13.52
N ALA A 17 10.26 6.78 13.40
CA ALA A 17 10.20 5.77 14.46
C ALA A 17 10.72 6.35 15.80
N GLY A 18 10.06 6.04 16.91
CA GLY A 18 10.46 6.53 18.24
C GLY A 18 10.24 8.02 18.54
N ALA A 19 9.90 8.86 17.54
CA ALA A 19 9.55 10.26 17.77
C ALA A 19 8.08 10.45 18.23
N SER A 20 7.20 9.52 17.84
CA SER A 20 5.82 9.44 18.30
C SER A 20 5.21 8.06 18.03
N ASP A 21 4.18 7.68 18.79
CA ASP A 21 3.39 6.46 18.52
C ASP A 21 2.55 6.55 17.22
N PHE A 22 2.62 7.68 16.52
CA PHE A 22 1.76 7.96 15.37
C PHE A 22 1.99 6.95 14.25
N PHE A 23 3.25 6.67 13.89
CA PHE A 23 3.59 5.69 12.85
C PHE A 23 3.01 4.30 13.16
N PHE A 24 3.19 3.84 14.41
CA PHE A 24 2.66 2.56 14.85
C PHE A 24 1.12 2.53 14.84
N LYS A 25 0.47 3.59 15.32
CA LYS A 25 -1.00 3.72 15.29
C LYS A 25 -1.53 3.77 13.85
N TYR A 26 -0.84 4.45 12.95
CA TYR A 26 -1.17 4.52 11.53
C TYR A 26 -1.16 3.12 10.91
N LEU A 27 -0.07 2.39 11.09
CA LEU A 27 0.13 1.04 10.58
C LEU A 27 -0.97 0.09 11.07
N MET A 28 -1.22 0.05 12.39
CA MET A 28 -2.29 -0.77 12.97
C MET A 28 -3.69 -0.36 12.50
N SER A 29 -3.92 0.94 12.27
CA SER A 29 -5.22 1.44 11.80
C SER A 29 -5.51 1.00 10.37
N PHE A 30 -4.51 1.05 9.47
CA PHE A 30 -4.70 0.63 8.08
C PHE A 30 -4.97 -0.87 7.97
N SER A 31 -4.18 -1.70 8.67
CA SER A 31 -4.43 -3.14 8.78
C SER A 31 -5.82 -3.46 9.37
N GLY A 32 -6.25 -2.72 10.39
CA GLY A 32 -7.60 -2.84 10.95
C GLY A 32 -8.71 -2.51 9.95
N LEU A 33 -8.52 -1.47 9.12
CA LEU A 33 -9.45 -1.12 8.04
C LEU A 33 -9.50 -2.22 6.98
N LEU A 34 -8.36 -2.76 6.54
CA LEU A 34 -8.32 -3.88 5.60
C LEU A 34 -9.01 -5.13 6.16
N PHE A 35 -8.88 -5.39 7.46
CA PHE A 35 -9.60 -6.47 8.11
C PHE A 35 -11.12 -6.24 8.10
N MET A 36 -11.59 -5.01 8.38
CA MET A 36 -13.01 -4.67 8.24
C MET A 36 -13.50 -4.86 6.80
N VAL A 37 -12.72 -4.42 5.80
CA VAL A 37 -13.05 -4.61 4.37
C VAL A 37 -13.15 -6.10 4.03
N PHE A 38 -12.28 -6.93 4.58
CA PHE A 38 -12.34 -8.38 4.44
C PHE A 38 -13.62 -8.96 5.05
N CYS A 39 -13.98 -8.61 6.28
CA CYS A 39 -15.24 -9.03 6.90
C CYS A 39 -16.46 -8.61 6.08
N LEU A 40 -16.51 -7.36 5.61
CA LEU A 40 -17.58 -6.87 4.73
C LEU A 40 -17.63 -7.66 3.42
N THR A 41 -16.48 -8.05 2.88
CA THR A 41 -16.39 -8.85 1.65
C THR A 41 -16.92 -10.27 1.87
N ILE A 42 -16.64 -10.89 3.03
CA ILE A 42 -17.24 -12.18 3.41
C ILE A 42 -18.76 -12.08 3.50
N ILE A 43 -19.28 -11.04 4.16
CA ILE A 43 -20.72 -10.81 4.26
C ILE A 43 -21.33 -10.65 2.86
N LYS A 44 -20.72 -9.85 1.99
CA LYS A 44 -21.15 -9.71 0.59
C LYS A 44 -21.10 -11.05 -0.16
N ALA A 45 -20.11 -11.90 0.10
CA ALA A 45 -19.99 -13.23 -0.52
C ALA A 45 -21.10 -14.17 -0.07
N TYR A 46 -21.44 -14.16 1.22
CA TYR A 46 -22.57 -14.91 1.76
C TYR A 46 -23.89 -14.55 1.05
N PHE A 47 -24.11 -13.25 0.79
CA PHE A 47 -25.26 -12.77 0.02
C PHE A 47 -25.10 -12.85 -1.51
N LYS A 48 -24.05 -13.51 -2.02
CA LYS A 48 -23.73 -13.62 -3.46
C LYS A 48 -23.61 -12.27 -4.20
N LYS A 49 -23.27 -11.21 -3.48
CA LYS A 49 -23.06 -9.84 -3.99
C LYS A 49 -21.61 -9.54 -4.38
N THR A 50 -20.70 -10.49 -4.22
CA THR A 50 -19.30 -10.38 -4.68
C THR A 50 -18.84 -11.66 -5.34
N SER A 51 -17.84 -11.56 -6.23
CA SER A 51 -17.27 -12.71 -6.91
C SER A 51 -16.20 -13.39 -6.05
N PHE A 52 -16.02 -14.70 -6.28
CA PHE A 52 -14.96 -15.47 -5.61
C PHE A 52 -13.57 -14.88 -5.86
N SER A 53 -13.32 -14.35 -7.07
CA SER A 53 -12.05 -13.70 -7.41
C SER A 53 -11.81 -12.42 -6.60
N HIS A 54 -12.85 -11.61 -6.39
CA HIS A 54 -12.73 -10.40 -5.56
C HIS A 54 -12.48 -10.76 -4.10
N MET A 55 -13.18 -11.78 -3.59
CA MET A 55 -12.97 -12.29 -2.25
C MET A 55 -11.52 -12.77 -2.04
N CYS A 56 -10.98 -13.55 -2.98
CA CYS A 56 -9.58 -13.99 -2.92
C CYS A 56 -8.60 -12.81 -2.94
N LEU A 57 -8.89 -11.76 -3.73
CA LEU A 57 -8.03 -10.58 -3.84
C LEU A 57 -7.91 -9.89 -2.49
N VAL A 58 -9.07 -9.55 -1.92
CA VAL A 58 -9.14 -8.90 -0.61
C VAL A 58 -8.47 -9.78 0.45
N THR A 59 -8.70 -11.10 0.41
CA THR A 59 -8.09 -12.04 1.36
C THR A 59 -6.56 -12.02 1.31
N PHE A 60 -5.97 -12.18 0.11
CA PHE A 60 -4.51 -12.19 -0.03
C PHE A 60 -3.88 -10.88 0.42
N VAL A 61 -4.50 -9.76 0.06
CA VAL A 61 -4.01 -8.43 0.45
C VAL A 61 -4.13 -8.22 1.95
N THR A 62 -5.29 -8.50 2.55
CA THR A 62 -5.48 -8.37 4.00
C THR A 62 -4.51 -9.24 4.78
N ILE A 63 -4.26 -10.49 4.36
CA ILE A 63 -3.29 -11.37 5.01
C ILE A 63 -1.87 -10.81 4.89
N SER A 64 -1.48 -10.29 3.72
CA SER A 64 -0.16 -9.69 3.54
C SER A 64 0.06 -8.51 4.49
N TYR A 65 -0.87 -7.55 4.53
CA TYR A 65 -0.76 -6.38 5.40
C TYR A 65 -0.75 -6.78 6.88
N LEU A 66 -1.68 -7.63 7.32
CA LEU A 66 -1.69 -8.10 8.71
C LEU A 66 -0.39 -8.80 9.11
N SER A 67 0.19 -9.61 8.21
CA SER A 67 1.44 -10.31 8.48
C SER A 67 2.62 -9.35 8.56
N THR A 68 2.72 -8.43 7.61
CA THR A 68 3.81 -7.45 7.55
C THR A 68 3.75 -6.51 8.75
N ASP A 69 2.56 -5.99 9.05
CA ASP A 69 2.35 -5.05 10.13
C ASP A 69 2.55 -5.69 11.51
N TYR A 70 2.18 -6.97 11.67
CA TYR A 70 2.49 -7.74 12.87
C TYR A 70 3.99 -7.94 13.07
N LEU A 71 4.73 -8.32 12.02
CA LEU A 71 6.18 -8.46 12.09
C LEU A 71 6.85 -7.12 12.41
N MET A 72 6.36 -6.04 11.80
CA MET A 72 6.84 -4.69 12.08
C MET A 72 6.55 -4.25 13.51
N ALA A 73 5.39 -4.59 14.05
CA ALA A 73 5.05 -4.31 15.43
C ALA A 73 5.98 -5.04 16.40
N LEU A 74 6.29 -6.32 16.12
CA LEU A 74 7.25 -7.08 16.92
C LEU A 74 8.64 -6.47 16.87
N GLU A 75 9.13 -6.11 15.68
CA GLU A 75 10.46 -5.52 15.53
C GLU A 75 10.56 -4.15 16.22
N TYR A 76 9.52 -3.31 16.09
CA TYR A 76 9.43 -2.03 16.78
C TYR A 76 9.45 -2.19 18.30
N LEU A 77 8.78 -3.20 18.85
CA LEU A 77 8.78 -3.49 20.29
C LEU A 77 10.11 -4.12 20.77
N ARG A 78 10.82 -4.84 19.89
CA ARG A 78 12.07 -5.55 20.23
C ARG A 78 13.31 -4.65 20.14
N GLU A 79 13.37 -3.75 19.17
CA GLU A 79 14.56 -2.94 18.85
C GLU A 79 14.54 -1.51 19.42
N ALA A 80 14.20 -1.35 20.70
CA ALA A 80 14.31 -0.05 21.39
C ALA A 80 15.75 0.56 21.47
N GLY A 81 16.72 0.12 20.64
CA GLY A 81 18.12 0.57 20.67
C GLY A 81 18.91 0.61 19.34
N GLY A 82 18.34 0.25 18.18
CA GLY A 82 19.08 0.14 16.91
C GLY A 82 18.45 0.92 15.74
N PHE A 83 18.41 2.25 15.84
CA PHE A 83 17.55 3.10 14.99
C PHE A 83 17.74 2.92 13.46
N ILE A 84 18.97 2.74 12.96
CA ILE A 84 19.23 2.68 11.51
C ILE A 84 18.99 1.29 10.92
N ASP A 85 19.49 0.23 11.57
CA ASP A 85 19.32 -1.15 11.09
C ASP A 85 17.85 -1.56 11.10
N GLY A 86 17.09 -1.17 12.13
CA GLY A 86 15.65 -1.42 12.20
C GLY A 86 14.85 -0.70 11.10
N ILE A 87 15.22 0.54 10.73
CA ILE A 87 14.55 1.29 9.65
C ILE A 87 14.86 0.70 8.27
N VAL A 88 16.12 0.31 8.03
CA VAL A 88 16.52 -0.34 6.76
C VAL A 88 15.80 -1.67 6.61
N ASN A 89 15.76 -2.48 7.67
CA ASN A 89 15.07 -3.77 7.68
C ASN A 89 13.55 -3.60 7.47
N MET A 90 12.95 -2.57 8.07
CA MET A 90 11.54 -2.23 7.86
C MET A 90 11.21 -2.02 6.38
N TYR A 91 11.94 -1.12 5.70
CA TYR A 91 11.67 -0.83 4.29
C TYR A 91 11.95 -2.04 3.39
N LEU A 92 12.96 -2.85 3.71
CA LEU A 92 13.21 -4.11 3.00
C LEU A 92 12.03 -5.06 3.14
N MET A 93 11.51 -5.25 4.36
CA MET A 93 10.35 -6.11 4.62
C MET A 93 9.11 -5.62 3.87
N PHE A 94 8.78 -4.33 3.94
CA PHE A 94 7.67 -3.79 3.16
C PHE A 94 7.83 -4.06 1.65
N SER A 95 9.02 -3.82 1.09
CA SER A 95 9.28 -4.13 -0.32
C SER A 95 9.09 -5.60 -0.66
N LEU A 96 9.60 -6.52 0.17
CA LEU A 96 9.49 -7.96 -0.04
C LEU A 96 8.03 -8.41 -0.01
N PHE A 97 7.28 -8.03 1.01
CA PHE A 97 5.88 -8.43 1.16
C PHE A 97 5.00 -7.89 0.03
N ASP A 98 5.20 -6.64 -0.38
CA ASP A 98 4.49 -6.06 -1.52
C ASP A 98 4.81 -6.81 -2.83
N SER A 99 6.09 -7.09 -3.07
CA SER A 99 6.53 -7.80 -4.28
C SER A 99 6.00 -9.24 -4.33
N ILE A 100 6.06 -9.95 -3.21
CA ILE A 100 5.54 -11.32 -3.08
C ILE A 100 4.03 -11.32 -3.29
N THR A 101 3.31 -10.37 -2.70
CA THR A 101 1.86 -10.28 -2.84
C THR A 101 1.44 -9.95 -4.27
N ALA A 102 2.14 -9.00 -4.92
CA ALA A 102 1.94 -8.72 -6.34
C ALA A 102 2.17 -9.96 -7.21
N LEU A 103 3.23 -10.73 -6.92
CA LEU A 103 3.54 -11.97 -7.62
C LEU A 103 2.47 -13.05 -7.40
N ILE A 104 1.99 -13.24 -6.16
CA ILE A 104 0.90 -14.18 -5.84
C ILE A 104 -0.36 -13.80 -6.61
N ILE A 105 -0.70 -12.51 -6.69
CA ILE A 105 -1.85 -12.03 -7.46
C ILE A 105 -1.64 -12.34 -8.95
N ALA A 106 -0.47 -12.01 -9.51
CA ALA A 106 -0.15 -12.30 -10.90
C ALA A 106 -0.26 -13.79 -11.23
N LEU A 107 0.29 -14.67 -10.39
CA LEU A 107 0.31 -16.09 -10.68
C LEU A 107 -1.05 -16.75 -10.45
N LEU A 108 -1.78 -16.40 -9.38
CA LEU A 108 -3.00 -17.13 -9.01
C LEU A 108 -4.27 -16.59 -9.66
N PHE A 109 -4.37 -15.28 -9.96
CA PHE A 109 -5.61 -14.69 -10.47
C PHE A 109 -6.08 -15.23 -11.84
N PRO A 110 -5.20 -15.54 -12.80
CA PRO A 110 -5.60 -16.15 -14.07
C PRO A 110 -6.36 -17.47 -13.88
N PHE A 111 -5.94 -18.28 -12.90
CA PHE A 111 -6.57 -19.56 -12.57
C PHE A 111 -7.90 -19.36 -11.83
N ILE A 112 -7.97 -18.38 -10.93
CA ILE A 112 -9.18 -18.06 -10.18
C ILE A 112 -10.29 -17.49 -11.09
N ARG A 113 -9.94 -16.72 -12.14
CA ARG A 113 -10.91 -16.11 -13.06
C ARG A 113 -11.29 -16.95 -14.28
N LYS A 114 -10.87 -18.22 -14.35
CA LYS A 114 -11.22 -19.19 -15.42
C LYS A 114 -11.15 -18.57 -16.83
N GLY A 115 -9.99 -18.02 -17.20
CA GLY A 115 -9.72 -17.52 -18.55
C GLY A 115 -10.18 -16.08 -18.87
N LYS A 116 -10.86 -15.39 -17.94
CA LYS A 116 -11.30 -13.98 -18.14
C LYS A 116 -10.26 -12.95 -17.68
N GLY A 117 -8.97 -13.12 -17.98
CA GLY A 117 -7.90 -12.14 -17.69
C GLY A 117 -7.88 -11.56 -16.26
N TYR A 118 -7.15 -10.46 -16.04
CA TYR A 118 -7.14 -9.73 -14.75
C TYR A 118 -8.28 -8.72 -14.65
N SER A 119 -8.80 -8.50 -13.43
CA SER A 119 -9.81 -7.46 -13.19
C SER A 119 -9.09 -6.13 -12.98
N ASP A 120 -9.75 -5.01 -13.28
CA ASP A 120 -9.16 -3.68 -13.05
C ASP A 120 -8.65 -3.55 -11.61
N GLY A 121 -9.42 -4.02 -10.63
CA GLY A 121 -9.02 -4.05 -9.22
C GLY A 121 -7.74 -4.86 -8.96
N SER A 122 -7.60 -6.05 -9.56
CA SER A 122 -6.37 -6.85 -9.41
C SER A 122 -5.16 -6.21 -10.10
N VAL A 123 -5.34 -5.61 -11.28
CA VAL A 123 -4.26 -4.91 -11.98
C VAL A 123 -3.80 -3.71 -11.17
N ILE A 124 -4.73 -2.88 -10.70
CA ILE A 124 -4.43 -1.70 -9.89
C ILE A 124 -3.73 -2.09 -8.58
N THR A 125 -4.21 -3.15 -7.93
CA THR A 125 -3.59 -3.70 -6.71
C THR A 125 -2.14 -4.11 -6.97
N MET A 126 -1.86 -4.85 -8.06
CA MET A 126 -0.49 -5.23 -8.41
C MET A 126 0.38 -4.01 -8.71
N CYS A 127 -0.12 -3.05 -9.48
CA CYS A 127 0.63 -1.83 -9.79
C CYS A 127 0.98 -1.06 -8.51
N ILE A 128 0.02 -0.91 -7.59
CA ILE A 128 0.24 -0.26 -6.29
C ILE A 128 1.36 -0.95 -5.52
N PHE A 129 1.31 -2.26 -5.38
CA PHE A 129 2.35 -3.00 -4.65
C PHE A 129 3.72 -2.90 -5.30
N LEU A 130 3.80 -2.97 -6.63
CA LEU A 130 5.08 -2.81 -7.31
C LEU A 130 5.63 -1.38 -7.15
N ILE A 131 4.77 -0.37 -7.22
CA ILE A 131 5.15 1.03 -6.98
C ILE A 131 5.65 1.22 -5.54
N ASN A 132 4.86 0.76 -4.56
CA ASN A 132 5.23 0.83 -3.15
C ASN A 132 6.55 0.11 -2.89
N SER A 133 6.71 -1.12 -3.40
CA SER A 133 7.96 -1.88 -3.29
C SER A 133 9.17 -1.10 -3.77
N VAL A 134 9.11 -0.50 -4.96
CA VAL A 134 10.20 0.32 -5.50
C VAL A 134 10.45 1.56 -4.62
N LEU A 135 9.40 2.21 -4.14
CA LEU A 135 9.51 3.37 -3.26
C LEU A 135 10.17 3.02 -1.92
N HIS A 136 9.82 1.87 -1.32
CA HIS A 136 10.48 1.36 -0.12
C HIS A 136 11.97 1.14 -0.35
N LEU A 137 12.36 0.54 -1.47
CA LEU A 137 13.78 0.33 -1.83
C LEU A 137 14.53 1.65 -2.04
N ILE A 138 13.90 2.65 -2.65
CA ILE A 138 14.50 3.99 -2.81
C ILE A 138 14.75 4.63 -1.45
N LEU A 139 13.80 4.53 -0.51
CA LEU A 139 13.98 5.06 0.84
C LEU A 139 15.06 4.29 1.60
N MET A 140 15.03 2.97 1.53
CA MET A 140 16.06 2.11 2.12
C MET A 140 17.45 2.50 1.62
N LEU A 141 17.63 2.68 0.31
CA LEU A 141 18.89 3.10 -0.28
C LEU A 141 19.31 4.50 0.20
N ASN A 142 18.35 5.41 0.36
CA ASN A 142 18.64 6.73 0.93
C ASN A 142 19.17 6.62 2.36
N TYR A 143 18.55 5.80 3.22
CA TYR A 143 19.02 5.57 4.59
C TYR A 143 20.40 4.89 4.67
N ILE A 144 20.71 3.98 3.75
CA ILE A 144 22.03 3.32 3.68
C ILE A 144 23.11 4.31 3.23
N THR A 145 22.81 5.15 2.24
CA THR A 145 23.80 6.04 1.61
C THR A 145 23.94 7.38 2.33
N GLN A 146 22.87 7.83 2.95
CA GLN A 146 22.78 9.05 3.72
C GLN A 146 22.24 8.64 5.08
N ASN A 147 23.04 8.74 6.15
CA ASN A 147 22.63 8.45 7.53
C ASN A 147 21.49 9.37 8.05
N SER A 148 20.79 10.07 7.16
CA SER A 148 19.67 10.97 7.41
C SER A 148 18.73 10.98 6.20
N LEU A 149 17.42 10.91 6.46
CA LEU A 149 16.40 11.02 5.41
C LEU A 149 16.29 12.45 4.88
N ASN A 150 16.30 12.62 3.56
CA ASN A 150 15.88 13.88 2.95
C ASN A 150 14.38 14.12 3.26
N PRO A 151 14.01 15.22 3.95
CA PRO A 151 12.64 15.42 4.41
C PRO A 151 11.65 15.59 3.26
N PHE A 152 12.06 16.12 2.10
CA PHE A 152 11.16 16.17 0.95
C PHE A 152 10.90 14.77 0.37
N LEU A 153 11.94 13.94 0.30
CA LEU A 153 11.79 12.56 -0.16
C LEU A 153 10.86 11.77 0.76
N GLY A 154 11.05 11.88 2.08
CA GLY A 154 10.17 11.27 3.08
C GLY A 154 8.71 11.72 2.99
N PHE A 155 8.51 13.01 2.73
CA PHE A 155 7.18 13.60 2.58
C PHE A 155 6.47 13.09 1.32
N PHE A 156 7.15 13.11 0.16
CA PHE A 156 6.59 12.60 -1.09
C PHE A 156 6.28 11.11 -0.99
N TYR A 157 7.21 10.32 -0.46
CA TYR A 157 7.01 8.90 -0.21
C TYR A 157 5.75 8.65 0.63
N SER A 158 5.63 9.34 1.78
CA SER A 158 4.53 9.12 2.71
C SER A 158 3.19 9.47 2.06
N ILE A 159 3.12 10.58 1.32
CA ILE A 159 1.90 10.95 0.59
C ILE A 159 1.56 9.92 -0.49
N THR A 160 2.55 9.45 -1.25
CA THR A 160 2.32 8.44 -2.29
C THR A 160 1.78 7.15 -1.70
N VAL A 161 2.36 6.65 -0.60
CA VAL A 161 1.87 5.44 0.10
C VAL A 161 0.44 5.67 0.60
N ASN A 162 0.14 6.78 1.26
CA ASN A 162 -1.21 7.11 1.74
C ASN A 162 -2.25 7.17 0.60
N ILE A 163 -1.88 7.73 -0.55
CA ILE A 163 -2.76 7.77 -1.73
C ILE A 163 -2.98 6.37 -2.28
N ASN A 164 -1.93 5.55 -2.36
CA ASN A 164 -2.00 4.18 -2.81
C ASN A 164 -2.90 3.32 -1.90
N ASP A 165 -2.75 3.48 -0.59
CA ASP A 165 -3.59 2.86 0.44
C ASP A 165 -5.07 3.21 0.25
N LEU A 166 -5.38 4.48 -0.02
CA LEU A 166 -6.74 4.94 -0.31
C LEU A 166 -7.29 4.33 -1.61
N ILE A 167 -6.47 4.27 -2.68
CA ILE A 167 -6.88 3.67 -3.95
C ILE A 167 -7.15 2.17 -3.76
N LEU A 168 -6.32 1.49 -2.97
CA LEU A 168 -6.49 0.08 -2.63
C LEU A 168 -7.81 -0.18 -1.90
N LEU A 169 -8.11 0.62 -0.87
CA LEU A 169 -9.40 0.54 -0.15
C LEU A 169 -10.59 0.81 -1.09
N CYS A 170 -10.48 1.81 -1.97
CA CYS A 170 -11.49 2.11 -2.98
C CYS A 170 -11.71 0.93 -3.94
N ALA A 171 -10.62 0.28 -4.39
CA ALA A 171 -10.69 -0.88 -5.27
C ALA A 171 -11.42 -2.07 -4.62
N PHE A 172 -11.35 -2.22 -3.30
CA PHE A 172 -12.00 -3.31 -2.58
C PHE A 172 -13.44 -3.00 -2.19
N LEU A 173 -13.72 -1.78 -1.73
CA LEU A 173 -15.05 -1.38 -1.29
C LEU A 173 -15.99 -1.03 -2.44
N ALA A 174 -15.46 -0.36 -3.47
CA ALA A 174 -16.19 0.19 -4.60
C ALA A 174 -15.48 -0.07 -5.94
N PRO A 175 -15.30 -1.35 -6.35
CA PRO A 175 -14.59 -1.69 -7.59
C PRO A 175 -15.19 -1.06 -8.85
N THR A 176 -16.50 -0.82 -8.88
CA THR A 176 -17.18 -0.16 -10.00
C THR A 176 -16.81 1.31 -10.14
N PHE A 177 -16.49 1.99 -9.03
CA PHE A 177 -16.00 3.37 -9.05
C PHE A 177 -14.65 3.45 -9.74
N ILE A 178 -13.74 2.52 -9.42
CA ILE A 178 -12.42 2.44 -10.04
C ILE A 178 -12.49 2.24 -11.56
N THR A 179 -13.36 1.32 -12.03
CA THR A 179 -13.56 1.14 -13.48
C THR A 179 -14.11 2.41 -14.14
N LYS A 180 -15.04 3.13 -13.51
CA LYS A 180 -15.55 4.41 -14.03
C LYS A 180 -14.47 5.49 -14.11
N VAL A 181 -13.65 5.61 -13.07
CA VAL A 181 -12.53 6.58 -13.06
C VAL A 181 -11.54 6.26 -14.19
N LYS A 182 -11.16 4.99 -14.35
CA LYS A 182 -10.30 4.53 -15.45
C LYS A 182 -10.86 4.90 -16.82
N LEU A 183 -12.16 4.68 -17.04
CA LEU A 183 -12.84 5.03 -18.29
C LEU A 183 -12.77 6.55 -18.56
N LEU A 184 -13.09 7.38 -17.57
CA LEU A 184 -13.02 8.84 -17.69
C LEU A 184 -11.62 9.33 -18.08
N PHE A 185 -10.56 8.77 -17.49
CA PHE A 185 -9.19 9.12 -17.85
C PHE A 185 -8.81 8.62 -19.25
N THR A 186 -9.23 7.42 -19.62
CA THR A 186 -8.94 6.83 -20.92
C THR A 186 -9.63 7.61 -22.04
N GLU A 187 -10.92 7.95 -21.87
CA GLU A 187 -11.69 8.76 -22.82
C GLU A 187 -11.08 10.16 -22.97
N LYS A 188 -10.74 10.84 -21.87
CA LYS A 188 -10.11 12.16 -21.93
C LYS A 188 -8.72 12.14 -22.56
N PHE A 189 -7.96 11.06 -22.37
CA PHE A 189 -6.63 10.93 -22.95
C PHE A 189 -6.69 10.62 -24.45
N LEU A 190 -7.64 9.78 -24.87
CA LEU A 190 -7.89 9.48 -26.29
C LEU A 190 -8.43 10.70 -27.03
N LEU A 191 -9.36 11.46 -26.43
CA LEU A 191 -9.85 12.73 -27.00
C LEU A 191 -8.75 13.79 -27.14
N ARG A 192 -7.68 13.71 -26.33
CA ARG A 192 -6.52 14.61 -26.43
C ARG A 192 -5.49 14.16 -27.47
N GLN A 193 -5.58 12.93 -27.98
CA GLN A 193 -4.70 12.43 -29.04
C GLN A 193 -5.32 12.62 -30.44
N SER A 194 -6.59 13.03 -30.53
CA SER A 194 -7.29 13.31 -31.78
C SER A 194 -7.26 14.78 -32.22
N ASP A 195 -6.57 15.63 -31.45
CA ASP A 195 -6.28 17.04 -31.77
C ASP A 195 -4.77 17.22 -32.06
#